data_AF-A0A7X9A236-F1
#
_entry.id   AF-A0A7X9A236-F1
#
_cell.length_a   1.000
_cell.length_b   1.000
_cell.length_c   1.000
_cell.angle_alpha   90.00
_cell.angle_beta   90.00
_cell.angle_gamma   90.00
#
_symmetry.space_group_name_H-M   'P 1'
#
loop_
_entity.id
_entity.type
_entity.pdbx_description
1 polymer ?
#
loop_
_entity_poly.entity_id
_entity_poly.type
_entity_poly.pdbx_seq_one_letter_code
_entity_poly.pdbx_strand_id
1 'polypeptide(L)'
;MKRFLLLFFTVLFFLIFSLLPVTAHPPVQVKIDGLGVKFDVLPVIKEGRVLVPFRALSEGLNTKVKWDENTQSITAIQGNNTIILEIGKNTALINDSPLPLDVPPTILDGRTLIPLRFFSEALNCQVNWNAQDYIVDVKSAPKSLNVIGFYALGDRNTSSWTNLFQREYPETSLGNTHLVHELALGWYSLDQEGQLLTKSTTGWQRPVGWENVLAACNRYNLKPDMVIHATNKDRLLIDFLSNETAVNNLVNSILAEVSLYGGVNLNLEGLGLSQQGEELLTIQENFTEFVNKLAHGLKPINKKLTLTLHAPNSVYKGYNYQALGAIADRIIIMAYEYGGTPEPAGKVVEAVEMAKSLVPIDKLILGINIPRETSESLITKVGIAKKYDLNGIALWRLGLLTPQMWSNLETTIIPRF
;
A
#
# COMPACT_ATOMS: atom_id res chain seq x y z
N MET A 1 0.43 -58.51 69.66
CA MET A 1 -0.54 -57.60 68.99
C MET A 1 0.23 -56.51 68.25
N LYS A 2 0.73 -56.83 67.05
CA LYS A 2 1.43 -55.91 66.14
C LYS A 2 1.10 -56.41 64.73
N ARG A 3 0.17 -55.76 64.00
CA ARG A 3 0.01 -55.88 62.53
C ARG A 3 -1.14 -55.12 61.87
N PHE A 4 -1.96 -54.32 62.56
CA PHE A 4 -3.20 -53.77 61.97
C PHE A 4 -3.32 -52.25 61.85
N LEU A 5 -2.22 -51.48 61.90
CA LEU A 5 -2.29 -50.01 61.85
C LEU A 5 -1.35 -49.35 60.83
N LEU A 6 -1.12 -50.00 59.68
CA LEU A 6 -0.22 -49.47 58.64
C LEU A 6 -0.77 -49.60 57.21
N LEU A 7 -2.07 -49.92 57.05
CA LEU A 7 -2.67 -50.16 55.73
C LEU A 7 -3.86 -49.26 55.38
N PHE A 8 -4.02 -48.11 56.06
CA PHE A 8 -5.09 -47.14 55.75
C PHE A 8 -4.59 -45.72 55.44
N PHE A 9 -3.26 -45.49 55.45
CA PHE A 9 -2.68 -44.17 55.18
C PHE A 9 -1.90 -44.07 53.86
N THR A 10 -1.74 -45.17 53.13
CA THR A 10 -1.01 -45.22 51.85
C THR A 10 -1.90 -45.25 50.61
N VAL A 11 -3.22 -45.37 50.74
CA VAL A 11 -4.16 -45.35 49.60
C VAL A 11 -4.84 -43.98 49.42
N LEU A 12 -4.74 -43.07 50.39
CA LEU A 12 -5.37 -41.75 50.33
C LEU A 12 -4.41 -40.58 50.03
N PHE A 13 -3.21 -40.86 49.49
CA PHE A 13 -2.21 -39.82 49.16
C PHE A 13 -1.87 -39.73 47.67
N PHE A 14 -2.55 -40.48 46.79
CA PHE A 14 -2.27 -40.50 45.34
C PHE A 14 -3.46 -40.11 44.45
N LEU A 15 -4.49 -39.44 44.98
CA LEU A 15 -5.59 -38.88 44.19
C LEU A 15 -5.86 -37.41 44.50
N ILE A 16 -4.79 -36.61 44.50
CA ILE A 16 -4.90 -35.20 44.16
C ILE A 16 -4.21 -35.06 42.80
N PHE A 17 -4.90 -35.51 41.75
CA PHE A 17 -4.67 -34.93 40.44
C PHE A 17 -5.14 -33.48 40.58
N SER A 18 -4.20 -32.58 40.84
CA SER A 18 -4.41 -31.16 40.61
C SER A 18 -4.78 -31.04 39.14
N LEU A 19 -6.07 -30.85 38.88
CA LEU A 19 -6.55 -30.32 37.61
C LEU A 19 -5.89 -28.94 37.51
N LEU A 20 -4.72 -28.88 36.88
CA LEU A 20 -4.18 -27.62 36.42
C LEU A 20 -5.29 -27.01 35.56
N PRO A 21 -5.76 -25.80 35.86
CA PRO A 21 -6.70 -25.15 34.98
C PRO A 21 -6.03 -25.06 33.61
N VAL A 22 -6.53 -25.84 32.65
CA VAL A 22 -6.19 -25.66 31.24
C VAL A 22 -6.84 -24.33 30.86
N THR A 23 -6.10 -23.25 31.02
CA THR A 23 -6.52 -21.96 30.51
C THR A 23 -6.51 -22.10 29.00
N ALA A 24 -7.70 -22.00 28.39
CA ALA A 24 -7.81 -21.94 26.94
C ALA A 24 -6.92 -20.78 26.47
N HIS A 25 -6.01 -21.08 25.55
CA HIS A 25 -5.19 -20.03 24.95
C HIS A 25 -6.11 -19.04 24.20
N PRO A 26 -5.72 -17.76 24.08
CA PRO A 26 -6.48 -16.83 23.24
C PRO A 26 -6.51 -17.34 21.78
N PRO A 27 -7.52 -16.92 20.98
CA PRO A 27 -7.57 -17.24 19.57
C PRO A 27 -6.29 -16.80 18.84
N VAL A 28 -5.77 -17.67 17.97
CA VAL A 28 -4.59 -17.34 17.17
C VAL A 28 -4.94 -16.28 16.14
N GLN A 29 -4.14 -15.22 16.11
CA GLN A 29 -4.24 -14.13 15.15
C GLN A 29 -3.17 -14.30 14.06
N VAL A 30 -3.50 -13.90 12.84
CA VAL A 30 -2.56 -13.91 11.72
C VAL A 30 -2.50 -12.53 11.10
N LYS A 31 -1.28 -12.04 10.87
CA LYS A 31 -1.00 -10.81 10.13
C LYS A 31 -0.15 -11.12 8.91
N ILE A 32 -0.48 -10.52 7.78
CA ILE A 32 0.32 -10.59 6.54
C ILE A 32 0.76 -9.17 6.22
N ASP A 33 2.07 -8.93 6.21
CA ASP A 33 2.68 -7.60 6.07
C ASP A 33 2.05 -6.58 7.05
N GLY A 34 1.78 -7.03 8.28
CA GLY A 34 1.13 -6.22 9.33
C GLY A 34 -0.39 -6.08 9.22
N LEU A 35 -1.01 -6.48 8.10
CA LEU A 35 -2.46 -6.47 7.93
C LEU A 35 -3.08 -7.73 8.56
N GLY A 36 -4.03 -7.55 9.48
CA GLY A 36 -4.76 -8.67 10.10
C GLY A 36 -5.62 -9.43 9.09
N VAL A 37 -5.58 -10.76 9.16
CA VAL A 37 -6.40 -11.66 8.33
C VAL A 37 -7.68 -12.01 9.08
N LYS A 38 -8.82 -11.84 8.42
CA LYS A 38 -10.12 -12.28 8.94
C LYS A 38 -10.39 -13.71 8.51
N PHE A 39 -10.85 -14.53 9.44
CA PHE A 39 -11.23 -15.91 9.19
C PHE A 39 -12.68 -16.14 9.61
N ASP A 40 -13.41 -16.92 8.83
CA ASP A 40 -14.74 -17.42 9.15
C ASP A 40 -14.68 -18.67 10.02
N VAL A 41 -13.65 -19.50 9.85
CA VAL A 41 -13.24 -20.56 10.79
C VAL A 41 -11.89 -20.19 11.39
N LEU A 42 -11.83 -20.09 12.72
CA LEU A 42 -10.63 -19.61 13.41
C LEU A 42 -9.42 -20.52 13.17
N PRO A 43 -8.21 -19.94 13.10
CA PRO A 43 -6.97 -20.71 13.16
C PRO A 43 -6.91 -21.62 14.38
N VAL A 44 -6.36 -22.83 14.21
CA VAL A 44 -6.20 -23.81 15.30
C VAL A 44 -4.74 -24.21 15.46
N ILE A 45 -4.36 -24.56 16.70
CA ILE A 45 -3.07 -25.21 16.95
C ILE A 45 -3.32 -26.71 17.04
N LYS A 46 -2.75 -27.47 16.11
CA LYS A 46 -2.78 -28.93 16.11
C LYS A 46 -1.35 -29.46 16.09
N GLU A 47 -1.01 -30.33 17.04
CA GLU A 47 0.32 -30.96 17.14
C GLU A 47 1.47 -29.94 17.09
N GLY A 48 1.29 -28.79 17.74
CA GLY A 48 2.30 -27.72 17.77
C GLY A 48 2.46 -26.95 16.46
N ARG A 49 1.48 -27.04 15.54
CA ARG A 49 1.44 -26.27 14.28
C ARG A 49 0.16 -25.46 14.19
N VAL A 50 0.27 -24.24 13.66
CA VAL A 50 -0.88 -23.39 13.34
C VAL A 50 -1.44 -23.79 11.99
N LEU A 51 -2.71 -24.13 11.97
CA LEU A 51 -3.47 -24.44 10.76
C LEU A 51 -4.50 -23.34 10.51
N VAL A 52 -4.64 -22.91 9.26
CA VAL A 52 -5.54 -21.83 8.86
C VAL A 52 -6.35 -22.17 7.62
N PRO A 53 -7.57 -21.63 7.45
CA PRO A 53 -8.30 -21.72 6.19
C PRO A 53 -7.45 -21.23 5.01
N PHE A 54 -7.20 -22.10 4.04
CA PHE A 54 -6.25 -21.79 2.96
C PHE A 54 -6.68 -20.56 2.14
N ARG A 55 -7.99 -20.38 1.94
CA ARG A 55 -8.53 -19.32 1.07
C ARG A 55 -8.19 -17.93 1.62
N ALA A 56 -8.41 -17.71 2.92
CA ALA A 56 -8.08 -16.45 3.58
C ALA A 56 -6.57 -16.15 3.57
N LEU A 57 -5.72 -17.17 3.78
CA LEU A 57 -4.26 -17.03 3.67
C LEU A 57 -3.85 -16.67 2.23
N SER A 58 -4.42 -17.36 1.24
CA SER A 58 -4.12 -17.13 -0.18
C SER A 58 -4.58 -15.77 -0.68
N GLU A 59 -5.76 -15.30 -0.28
CA GLU A 59 -6.26 -13.96 -0.60
C GLU A 59 -5.39 -12.87 0.03
N GLY A 60 -4.91 -13.10 1.26
CA GLY A 60 -4.00 -12.18 1.94
C GLY A 60 -2.62 -12.08 1.26
N LEU A 61 -2.12 -13.19 0.71
CA LEU A 61 -0.84 -13.26 -0.02
C LEU A 61 -0.99 -12.96 -1.53
N ASN A 62 -2.22 -12.72 -2.00
CA ASN A 62 -2.56 -12.60 -3.41
C ASN A 62 -2.05 -13.78 -4.27
N THR A 63 -2.22 -15.00 -3.75
CA THR A 63 -1.84 -16.24 -4.41
C THR A 63 -3.06 -16.89 -5.04
N LYS A 64 -2.95 -17.29 -6.30
CA LYS A 64 -4.00 -18.04 -6.99
C LYS A 64 -4.03 -19.46 -6.44
N VAL A 65 -5.20 -19.88 -5.95
CA VAL A 65 -5.38 -21.22 -5.40
C VAL A 65 -6.63 -21.87 -5.98
N LYS A 66 -6.51 -23.15 -6.34
CA LYS A 66 -7.60 -24.01 -6.80
C LYS A 66 -7.81 -25.14 -5.80
N TRP A 67 -9.07 -25.42 -5.50
CA TRP A 67 -9.50 -26.64 -4.82
C TRP A 67 -10.00 -27.65 -5.85
N ASP A 68 -9.59 -28.90 -5.71
CA ASP A 68 -10.06 -30.02 -6.52
C ASP A 68 -10.80 -31.02 -5.62
N GLU A 69 -12.10 -31.16 -5.85
CA GLU A 69 -12.98 -32.00 -5.02
C GLU A 69 -12.69 -33.50 -5.18
N ASN A 70 -12.35 -33.94 -6.40
CA ASN A 70 -12.16 -35.36 -6.71
C ASN A 70 -10.94 -35.94 -6.01
N THR A 71 -9.88 -35.12 -5.95
CA THR A 71 -8.61 -35.48 -5.33
C THR A 71 -8.48 -34.95 -3.90
N GLN A 72 -9.44 -34.15 -3.44
CA GLN A 72 -9.36 -33.40 -2.18
C GLN A 72 -8.02 -32.67 -2.04
N SER A 73 -7.64 -31.93 -3.08
CA SER A 73 -6.34 -31.26 -3.14
C SER A 73 -6.46 -29.75 -3.35
N ILE A 74 -5.47 -29.05 -2.81
CA ILE A 74 -5.24 -27.62 -3.00
C ILE A 74 -4.04 -27.48 -3.91
N THR A 75 -4.20 -26.73 -5.00
CA THR A 75 -3.09 -26.31 -5.88
C THR A 75 -2.92 -24.81 -5.79
N ALA A 76 -1.79 -24.35 -5.26
CA ALA A 76 -1.42 -22.94 -5.21
C ALA A 76 -0.32 -22.64 -6.24
N ILE A 77 -0.45 -21.54 -6.97
CA ILE A 77 0.51 -21.11 -7.99
C ILE A 77 0.98 -19.70 -7.68
N GLN A 78 2.29 -19.51 -7.56
CA GLN A 78 2.92 -18.20 -7.45
C GLN A 78 4.23 -18.16 -8.25
N GLY A 79 4.25 -17.33 -9.31
CA GLY A 79 5.36 -17.32 -10.27
C GLY A 79 5.54 -18.70 -10.90
N ASN A 80 6.74 -19.27 -10.75
CA ASN A 80 7.06 -20.62 -11.24
C ASN A 80 6.84 -21.72 -10.18
N ASN A 81 6.41 -21.37 -8.97
CA ASN A 81 6.19 -22.32 -7.90
C ASN A 81 4.75 -22.86 -7.92
N THR A 82 4.62 -24.18 -7.97
CA THR A 82 3.36 -24.91 -7.78
C THR A 82 3.44 -25.70 -6.49
N ILE A 83 2.50 -25.47 -5.58
CA ILE A 83 2.39 -26.16 -4.30
C ILE A 83 1.09 -26.97 -4.31
N ILE A 84 1.20 -28.28 -4.07
CA ILE A 84 0.05 -29.19 -3.97
C ILE A 84 -0.01 -29.76 -2.56
N LEU A 85 -1.18 -29.62 -1.92
CA LEU A 85 -1.50 -30.15 -0.60
C LEU A 85 -2.77 -31.01 -0.72
N GLU A 86 -2.74 -32.23 -0.19
CA GLU A 86 -3.88 -33.15 -0.22
C GLU A 86 -4.39 -33.42 1.21
N ILE A 87 -5.71 -33.50 1.38
CA ILE A 87 -6.31 -33.76 2.69
C ILE A 87 -5.78 -35.06 3.29
N GLY A 88 -5.36 -35.02 4.55
CA GLY A 88 -4.92 -36.19 5.30
C GLY A 88 -3.52 -36.70 4.96
N LYS A 89 -2.84 -36.15 3.94
CA LYS A 89 -1.47 -36.56 3.59
C LYS A 89 -0.42 -35.71 4.30
N ASN A 90 0.60 -36.37 4.86
CA ASN A 90 1.78 -35.75 5.47
C ASN A 90 2.87 -35.44 4.43
N THR A 91 2.49 -35.24 3.18
CA THR A 91 3.42 -34.94 2.09
C THR A 91 2.76 -33.93 1.16
N ALA A 92 3.48 -32.85 0.90
CA ALA A 92 3.15 -31.85 -0.10
C ALA A 92 4.02 -32.07 -1.34
N LEU A 93 3.61 -31.52 -2.48
CA LEU A 93 4.48 -31.42 -3.66
C LEU A 93 4.83 -29.94 -3.88
N ILE A 94 6.11 -29.64 -4.05
CA ILE A 94 6.59 -28.33 -4.52
C ILE A 94 7.29 -28.57 -5.85
N ASN A 95 6.74 -28.04 -6.95
CA ASN A 95 7.26 -28.28 -8.30
C ASN A 95 7.52 -29.78 -8.56
N ASP A 96 6.50 -30.60 -8.29
CA ASP A 96 6.51 -32.07 -8.38
C ASP A 96 7.47 -32.80 -7.42
N SER A 97 8.25 -32.08 -6.61
CA SER A 97 9.15 -32.67 -5.62
C SER A 97 8.43 -32.88 -4.29
N PRO A 98 8.43 -34.10 -3.72
CA PRO A 98 7.76 -34.38 -2.46
C PRO A 98 8.50 -33.78 -1.27
N LEU A 99 7.77 -33.13 -0.37
CA LEU A 99 8.28 -32.56 0.88
C LEU A 99 7.38 -32.97 2.06
N PRO A 100 7.95 -33.41 3.19
CA PRO A 100 7.13 -33.84 4.33
C PRO A 100 6.40 -32.66 4.98
N LEU A 101 5.23 -32.95 5.53
CA LEU A 101 4.46 -32.06 6.38
C LEU A 101 4.44 -32.60 7.81
N ASP A 102 4.65 -31.73 8.78
CA ASP A 102 4.54 -32.09 10.20
C ASP A 102 3.10 -32.47 10.58
N VAL A 103 2.12 -31.80 9.97
CA VAL A 103 0.68 -32.02 10.18
C VAL A 103 -0.03 -31.96 8.84
N PRO A 104 -0.96 -32.87 8.53
CA PRO A 104 -1.62 -32.88 7.22
C PRO A 104 -2.65 -31.76 7.11
N PRO A 105 -3.00 -31.32 5.88
CA PRO A 105 -4.20 -30.54 5.64
C PRO A 105 -5.44 -31.28 6.17
N THR A 106 -6.35 -30.55 6.80
CA THR A 106 -7.56 -31.14 7.41
C THR A 106 -8.80 -30.32 7.12
N ILE A 107 -9.95 -30.97 7.06
CA ILE A 107 -11.24 -30.28 7.01
C ILE A 107 -11.74 -30.09 8.45
N LEU A 108 -12.04 -28.86 8.82
CA LEU A 108 -12.67 -28.48 10.08
C LEU A 108 -13.80 -27.49 9.80
N ASP A 109 -15.00 -27.76 10.33
CA ASP A 109 -16.19 -26.91 10.15
C ASP A 109 -16.48 -26.52 8.69
N GLY A 110 -16.27 -27.47 7.76
CA GLY A 110 -16.49 -27.25 6.33
C GLY A 110 -15.47 -26.31 5.68
N ARG A 111 -14.30 -26.11 6.31
CA ARG A 111 -13.15 -25.39 5.72
C ARG A 111 -11.93 -26.29 5.68
N THR A 112 -11.18 -26.19 4.58
CA THR A 112 -9.87 -26.82 4.49
C THR A 112 -8.82 -25.93 5.16
N LEU A 113 -8.23 -26.48 6.21
CA LEU A 113 -7.17 -25.86 6.98
C LEU A 113 -5.82 -26.47 6.58
N ILE A 114 -4.82 -25.62 6.39
CA ILE A 114 -3.46 -26.02 5.99
C ILE A 114 -2.41 -25.52 6.98
N PRO A 115 -1.25 -26.18 7.11
CA PRO A 115 -0.14 -25.70 7.93
C PRO A 115 0.37 -24.35 7.41
N LEU A 116 0.13 -23.27 8.17
CA LEU A 116 0.39 -21.90 7.71
C LEU A 116 1.87 -21.69 7.38
N ARG A 117 2.77 -22.13 8.28
CA ARG A 117 4.21 -21.91 8.14
C ARG A 117 4.74 -22.54 6.85
N PHE A 118 4.44 -23.83 6.65
CA PHE A 118 4.84 -24.57 5.46
C PHE A 118 4.38 -23.85 4.19
N PHE A 119 3.09 -23.53 4.11
CA PHE A 119 2.51 -22.92 2.91
C PHE A 119 3.12 -21.54 2.64
N SER A 120 3.32 -20.73 3.67
CA SER A 120 3.88 -19.38 3.53
C SER A 120 5.36 -19.42 3.14
N GLU A 121 6.16 -20.30 3.76
CA GLU A 121 7.59 -20.45 3.45
C GLU A 121 7.81 -21.03 2.04
N ALA A 122 6.94 -21.93 1.58
CA ALA A 122 6.94 -22.41 0.19
C ALA A 122 6.63 -21.29 -0.84
N LEU A 123 5.98 -20.22 -0.40
CA LEU A 123 5.75 -18.98 -1.13
C LEU A 123 6.84 -17.92 -0.88
N ASN A 124 8.00 -18.32 -0.34
CA ASN A 124 9.12 -17.44 0.03
C ASN A 124 8.76 -16.35 1.06
N CYS A 125 7.73 -16.55 1.86
CA CYS A 125 7.40 -15.66 2.96
C CYS A 125 8.20 -16.04 4.22
N GLN A 126 8.46 -15.05 5.07
CA GLN A 126 9.00 -15.29 6.41
C GLN A 126 7.86 -15.40 7.41
N VAL A 127 7.95 -16.34 8.36
CA VAL A 127 6.91 -16.56 9.37
C VAL A 127 7.49 -16.48 10.78
N ASN A 128 7.02 -15.53 11.56
CA ASN A 128 7.35 -15.38 12.97
C ASN A 128 6.15 -15.77 13.84
N TRP A 129 6.43 -16.43 14.97
CA TRP A 129 5.42 -16.79 15.97
C TRP A 129 5.69 -16.02 17.27
N ASN A 130 4.74 -15.20 17.69
CA ASN A 130 4.72 -14.58 18.99
C ASN A 130 3.83 -15.42 19.93
N ALA A 131 4.48 -16.22 20.77
CA ALA A 131 3.81 -17.10 21.73
C ALA A 131 3.09 -16.36 22.86
N GLN A 132 3.52 -15.14 23.19
CA GLN A 132 2.91 -14.35 24.26
C GLN A 132 1.53 -13.83 23.84
N ASP A 133 1.44 -13.31 22.60
CA ASP A 133 0.23 -12.69 22.08
C ASP A 133 -0.59 -13.61 21.16
N TYR A 134 -0.10 -14.82 20.90
CA TYR A 134 -0.66 -15.79 19.95
C TYR A 134 -0.82 -15.22 18.54
N ILE A 135 0.20 -14.49 18.07
CA ILE A 135 0.23 -13.85 16.75
C ILE A 135 1.21 -14.59 15.85
N VAL A 136 0.73 -14.96 14.66
CA VAL A 136 1.57 -15.34 13.52
C VAL A 136 1.77 -14.11 12.65
N ASP A 137 3.01 -13.65 12.53
CA ASP A 137 3.38 -12.58 11.60
C ASP A 137 4.02 -13.19 10.35
N VAL A 138 3.34 -13.01 9.22
CA VAL A 138 3.81 -13.41 7.89
C VAL A 138 4.32 -12.17 7.17
N LYS A 139 5.59 -12.17 6.77
CA LYS A 139 6.17 -11.15 5.89
C LYS A 139 6.31 -11.73 4.50
N SER A 140 5.56 -11.21 3.55
CA SER A 140 5.59 -11.70 2.17
C SER A 140 6.85 -11.24 1.43
N ALA A 141 7.26 -11.97 0.41
CA ALA A 141 8.47 -11.66 -0.36
C ALA A 141 8.46 -10.21 -0.89
N PRO A 142 9.63 -9.56 -1.05
CA PRO A 142 9.71 -8.24 -1.65
C PRO A 142 9.08 -8.21 -3.04
N LYS A 143 8.39 -7.11 -3.37
CA LYS A 143 7.75 -6.95 -4.68
C LYS A 143 8.26 -5.71 -5.38
N SER A 144 8.35 -5.74 -6.71
CA SER A 144 8.60 -4.53 -7.49
C SER A 144 7.38 -3.62 -7.41
N LEU A 145 7.58 -2.42 -6.89
CA LEU A 145 6.59 -1.35 -6.78
C LEU A 145 7.24 -0.06 -7.25
N ASN A 146 6.54 0.72 -8.05
CA ASN A 146 6.97 2.07 -8.37
C ASN A 146 6.89 2.94 -7.11
N VAL A 147 7.94 3.66 -6.76
CA VAL A 147 7.96 4.51 -5.56
C VAL A 147 8.09 5.95 -5.99
N ILE A 148 7.03 6.71 -5.77
CA ILE A 148 6.97 8.14 -6.03
C ILE A 148 7.23 8.87 -4.72
N GLY A 149 8.26 9.70 -4.66
CA GLY A 149 8.53 10.56 -3.52
C GLY A 149 8.04 11.97 -3.78
N PHE A 150 7.07 12.46 -3.01
CA PHE A 150 6.75 13.87 -3.05
C PHE A 150 7.89 14.67 -2.45
N TYR A 151 8.42 15.59 -3.26
CA TYR A 151 9.58 16.38 -2.94
C TYR A 151 9.12 17.78 -2.54
N ALA A 152 9.33 18.13 -1.28
CA ALA A 152 9.04 19.47 -0.78
C ALA A 152 10.25 20.07 -0.09
N LEU A 153 10.31 21.40 -0.11
CA LEU A 153 11.35 22.14 0.58
C LEU A 153 11.08 22.07 2.08
N GLY A 154 11.99 21.45 2.81
CA GLY A 154 12.00 21.43 4.27
C GLY A 154 13.20 22.19 4.82
N ASP A 155 13.29 22.23 6.14
CA ASP A 155 14.51 22.66 6.84
C ASP A 155 15.57 21.55 6.83
N ARG A 156 16.70 21.75 7.52
CA ARG A 156 17.77 20.71 7.60
C ARG A 156 17.29 19.37 8.16
N ASN A 157 16.24 19.36 8.98
CA ASN A 157 15.72 18.15 9.61
C ASN A 157 14.63 17.47 8.77
N THR A 158 13.97 18.20 7.88
CA THR A 158 12.80 17.75 7.10
C THR A 158 12.99 17.90 5.59
N SER A 159 14.24 18.11 5.16
CA SER A 159 14.64 18.30 3.77
C SER A 159 14.48 17.01 2.99
N SER A 160 13.65 17.04 1.94
CA SER A 160 13.57 15.93 0.97
C SER A 160 14.94 15.63 0.35
N TRP A 161 15.81 16.63 0.17
CA TRP A 161 17.15 16.45 -0.36
C TRP A 161 18.03 15.61 0.57
N THR A 162 18.20 16.03 1.82
CA THR A 162 19.08 15.34 2.77
C THR A 162 18.55 13.94 3.08
N ASN A 163 17.23 13.77 3.16
CA ASN A 163 16.61 12.47 3.38
C ASN A 163 16.79 11.50 2.21
N LEU A 164 16.83 11.99 0.97
CA LEU A 164 17.02 11.17 -0.22
C LEU A 164 18.50 10.92 -0.55
N PHE A 165 19.32 11.97 -0.60
CA PHE A 165 20.71 11.90 -1.05
C PHE A 165 21.72 11.72 0.09
N GLN A 166 21.30 11.81 1.35
CA GLN A 166 22.15 11.70 2.55
C GLN A 166 23.34 12.68 2.55
N ARG A 167 23.14 13.84 1.94
CA ARG A 167 24.11 14.94 1.82
C ARG A 167 23.38 16.27 1.96
N GLU A 168 24.09 17.29 2.40
CA GLU A 168 23.58 18.67 2.37
C GLU A 168 23.46 19.16 0.93
N TYR A 169 22.45 19.97 0.66
CA TYR A 169 22.26 20.57 -0.67
C TYR A 169 23.40 21.55 -0.99
N PRO A 170 23.99 21.55 -2.22
CA PRO A 170 23.60 20.78 -3.42
C PRO A 170 24.42 19.51 -3.66
N GLU A 171 25.16 19.02 -2.66
CA GLU A 171 25.94 17.78 -2.80
C GLU A 171 25.02 16.55 -2.87
N THR A 172 25.44 15.53 -3.62
CA THR A 172 24.65 14.30 -3.81
C THR A 172 25.44 13.04 -3.51
N SER A 173 24.74 11.99 -3.06
CA SER A 173 25.25 10.61 -3.06
C SER A 173 24.13 9.66 -3.49
N LEU A 174 24.42 8.36 -3.64
CA LEU A 174 23.38 7.38 -3.95
C LEU A 174 22.25 7.40 -2.91
N GLY A 175 22.58 7.52 -1.62
CA GLY A 175 21.61 7.56 -0.52
C GLY A 175 20.48 6.55 -0.69
N ASN A 176 19.23 7.02 -0.53
CA ASN A 176 18.00 6.26 -0.70
C ASN A 176 17.44 6.32 -2.13
N THR A 177 18.20 6.86 -3.10
CA THR A 177 17.71 7.02 -4.48
C THR A 177 17.39 5.68 -5.13
N HIS A 178 18.04 4.59 -4.74
CA HIS A 178 17.79 3.23 -5.23
C HIS A 178 16.39 2.68 -4.86
N LEU A 179 15.69 3.31 -3.91
CA LEU A 179 14.31 2.94 -3.55
C LEU A 179 13.27 3.82 -4.24
N VAL A 180 13.63 5.04 -4.63
CA VAL A 180 12.72 6.03 -5.23
C VAL A 180 12.90 6.04 -6.74
N HIS A 181 11.80 5.97 -7.48
CA HIS A 181 11.81 5.92 -8.94
C HIS A 181 11.49 7.29 -9.54
N GLU A 182 10.59 8.04 -8.89
CA GLU A 182 10.06 9.29 -9.41
C GLU A 182 9.99 10.34 -8.29
N LEU A 183 10.28 11.59 -8.64
CA LEU A 183 10.12 12.73 -7.76
C LEU A 183 8.92 13.55 -8.21
N ALA A 184 7.90 13.63 -7.37
CA ALA A 184 6.77 14.52 -7.59
C ALA A 184 7.14 15.92 -7.06
N LEU A 185 7.52 16.82 -7.98
CA LEU A 185 8.03 18.15 -7.69
C LEU A 185 6.89 19.18 -7.70
N GLY A 186 6.30 19.48 -6.54
CA GLY A 186 5.27 20.52 -6.46
C GLY A 186 5.85 21.90 -6.31
N TRP A 187 6.23 22.40 -7.46
CA TRP A 187 6.77 23.72 -7.65
C TRP A 187 5.77 24.69 -8.25
N TYR A 188 4.60 24.17 -8.65
CA TYR A 188 3.62 24.90 -9.42
C TYR A 188 2.26 24.96 -8.73
N SER A 189 1.56 26.07 -8.92
CA SER A 189 0.16 26.29 -8.60
C SER A 189 -0.52 27.09 -9.71
N LEU A 190 -1.76 27.51 -9.51
CA LEU A 190 -2.51 28.35 -10.44
C LEU A 190 -3.29 29.45 -9.69
N ASP A 191 -3.65 30.51 -10.41
CA ASP A 191 -4.66 31.49 -10.00
C ASP A 191 -6.01 31.27 -10.72
N GLN A 192 -6.99 32.15 -10.47
CA GLN A 192 -8.34 32.07 -11.02
C GLN A 192 -8.35 32.27 -12.55
N GLU A 193 -7.40 33.02 -13.09
CA GLU A 193 -7.22 33.29 -14.52
C GLU A 193 -6.46 32.16 -15.26
N GLY A 194 -6.09 31.10 -14.53
CA GLY A 194 -5.37 29.94 -15.07
C GLY A 194 -3.91 30.24 -15.39
N GLN A 195 -3.29 31.23 -14.75
CA GLN A 195 -1.85 31.44 -14.86
C GLN A 195 -1.09 30.39 -14.07
N LEU A 196 -0.06 29.83 -14.67
CA LEU A 196 0.84 28.91 -13.99
C LEU A 196 1.80 29.70 -13.10
N LEU A 197 1.72 29.46 -11.78
CA LEU A 197 2.54 30.15 -10.79
C LEU A 197 3.62 29.22 -10.27
N THR A 198 4.82 29.75 -10.01
CA THR A 198 5.91 29.00 -9.36
C THR A 198 6.04 29.29 -7.86
N LYS A 199 5.05 30.00 -7.30
CA LYS A 199 4.98 30.40 -5.89
C LYS A 199 3.55 30.20 -5.42
N SER A 200 3.41 29.59 -4.24
CA SER A 200 2.12 29.40 -3.59
C SER A 200 2.19 29.74 -2.10
N THR A 201 1.06 30.10 -1.51
CA THR A 201 0.88 30.28 -0.07
C THR A 201 0.91 28.97 0.71
N THR A 202 0.85 27.83 0.01
CA THR A 202 0.80 26.47 0.58
C THR A 202 2.18 25.83 0.76
N GLY A 203 3.27 26.56 0.47
CA GLY A 203 4.66 26.07 0.55
C GLY A 203 5.14 25.30 -0.69
N TRP A 204 4.25 24.99 -1.62
CA TRP A 204 4.58 24.45 -2.95
C TRP A 204 5.13 25.58 -3.84
N GLN A 205 6.44 25.59 -4.05
CA GLN A 205 7.13 26.63 -4.80
C GLN A 205 8.39 26.10 -5.46
N ARG A 206 8.76 26.66 -6.62
CA ARG A 206 10.02 26.36 -7.28
C ARG A 206 11.19 26.94 -6.46
N PRO A 207 12.09 26.11 -5.89
CA PRO A 207 13.21 26.60 -5.10
C PRO A 207 14.22 27.37 -5.94
N VAL A 208 15.02 28.21 -5.27
CA VAL A 208 16.29 28.67 -5.83
C VAL A 208 17.21 27.46 -6.05
N GLY A 209 17.82 27.36 -7.24
CA GLY A 209 18.69 26.25 -7.62
C GLY A 209 17.95 24.95 -7.96
N TRP A 210 16.65 25.01 -8.28
CA TRP A 210 15.84 23.88 -8.76
C TRP A 210 16.53 23.08 -9.88
N GLU A 211 17.39 23.72 -10.69
CA GLU A 211 18.20 23.10 -11.74
C GLU A 211 19.08 21.98 -11.19
N ASN A 212 19.63 22.14 -9.98
CA ASN A 212 20.43 21.10 -9.33
C ASN A 212 19.59 19.87 -8.97
N VAL A 213 18.29 20.05 -8.68
CA VAL A 213 17.36 18.94 -8.45
C VAL A 213 17.14 18.15 -9.72
N LEU A 214 16.93 18.81 -10.86
CA LEU A 214 16.80 18.13 -12.15
C LEU A 214 18.12 17.46 -12.57
N ALA A 215 19.26 18.12 -12.34
CA ALA A 215 20.58 17.53 -12.61
C ALA A 215 20.81 16.28 -11.76
N ALA A 216 20.41 16.29 -10.48
CA ALA A 216 20.47 15.12 -9.62
C ALA A 216 19.50 14.01 -10.10
N CYS A 217 18.29 14.37 -10.56
CA CYS A 217 17.37 13.40 -11.15
C CYS A 217 18.02 12.65 -12.32
N ASN A 218 18.64 13.38 -13.24
CA ASN A 218 19.37 12.78 -14.36
C ASN A 218 20.53 11.90 -13.90
N ARG A 219 21.35 12.38 -12.94
CA ARG A 219 22.51 11.65 -12.41
C ARG A 219 22.14 10.31 -11.79
N TYR A 220 21.02 10.26 -11.06
CA TYR A 220 20.57 9.07 -10.35
C TYR A 220 19.43 8.35 -11.07
N ASN A 221 19.09 8.69 -12.32
CA ASN A 221 17.99 8.08 -13.06
C ASN A 221 16.63 8.11 -12.31
N LEU A 222 16.34 9.24 -11.68
CA LEU A 222 15.03 9.55 -11.10
C LEU A 222 14.19 10.29 -12.16
N LYS A 223 12.90 10.00 -12.25
CA LYS A 223 12.00 10.71 -13.17
C LYS A 223 11.32 11.87 -12.45
N PRO A 224 11.57 13.14 -12.82
CA PRO A 224 10.90 14.27 -12.21
C PRO A 224 9.52 14.48 -12.84
N ASP A 225 8.45 14.52 -12.04
CA ASP A 225 7.10 14.89 -12.46
C ASP A 225 6.79 16.32 -12.04
N MET A 226 6.23 17.10 -12.96
CA MET A 226 5.74 18.47 -12.73
C MET A 226 4.44 18.40 -11.94
N VAL A 227 4.44 18.71 -10.63
CA VAL A 227 3.21 18.73 -9.85
C VAL A 227 2.61 20.14 -9.83
N ILE A 228 1.36 20.25 -10.26
CA ILE A 228 0.54 21.45 -10.11
C ILE A 228 -0.41 21.20 -8.94
N HIS A 229 -0.26 21.97 -7.88
CA HIS A 229 -1.08 21.86 -6.68
C HIS A 229 -1.92 23.12 -6.45
N ALA A 230 -3.19 22.91 -6.15
CA ALA A 230 -4.06 23.93 -5.57
C ALA A 230 -5.24 23.29 -4.84
N THR A 231 -5.83 24.03 -3.91
CA THR A 231 -7.01 23.60 -3.18
C THR A 231 -8.22 24.43 -3.61
N ASN A 232 -9.42 23.89 -3.47
CA ASN A 232 -10.68 24.61 -3.73
C ASN A 232 -11.04 25.63 -2.63
N LYS A 233 -10.03 26.19 -1.96
CA LYS A 233 -10.22 27.29 -1.00
C LYS A 233 -10.80 28.49 -1.76
N ASP A 234 -11.78 29.15 -1.15
CA ASP A 234 -12.44 30.34 -1.72
C ASP A 234 -13.01 30.09 -3.14
N ARG A 235 -13.43 28.85 -3.43
CA ARG A 235 -13.95 28.39 -4.73
C ARG A 235 -12.99 28.48 -5.91
N LEU A 236 -11.68 28.69 -5.66
CA LEU A 236 -10.65 28.84 -6.69
C LEU A 236 -10.78 27.83 -7.84
N LEU A 237 -10.86 26.53 -7.51
CA LEU A 237 -10.87 25.48 -8.53
C LEU A 237 -12.21 25.41 -9.26
N ILE A 238 -13.34 25.57 -8.57
CA ILE A 238 -14.66 25.57 -9.20
C ILE A 238 -14.76 26.70 -10.22
N ASP A 239 -14.34 27.91 -9.81
CA ASP A 239 -14.43 29.09 -10.67
C ASP A 239 -13.46 28.97 -11.87
N PHE A 240 -12.22 28.53 -11.63
CA PHE A 240 -11.25 28.21 -12.69
C PHE A 240 -11.81 27.18 -13.70
N LEU A 241 -12.34 26.05 -13.22
CA LEU A 241 -12.82 24.96 -14.07
C LEU A 241 -14.04 25.36 -14.91
N SER A 242 -14.81 26.36 -14.47
CA SER A 242 -15.95 26.90 -15.22
C SER A 242 -15.56 27.93 -16.29
N ASN A 243 -14.29 28.34 -16.34
CA ASN A 243 -13.79 29.35 -17.26
C ASN A 243 -12.90 28.73 -18.33
N GLU A 244 -13.45 28.55 -19.53
CA GLU A 244 -12.74 27.95 -20.66
C GLU A 244 -11.44 28.69 -21.02
N THR A 245 -11.43 30.03 -20.91
CA THR A 245 -10.23 30.82 -21.20
C THR A 245 -9.14 30.54 -20.17
N ALA A 246 -9.48 30.48 -18.88
CA ALA A 246 -8.54 30.15 -17.82
C ALA A 246 -8.00 28.72 -17.97
N VAL A 247 -8.87 27.75 -18.25
CA VAL A 247 -8.48 26.36 -18.55
C VAL A 247 -7.50 26.31 -19.72
N ASN A 248 -7.78 27.05 -20.80
CA ASN A 248 -6.90 27.12 -21.97
C ASN A 248 -5.53 27.74 -21.64
N ASN A 249 -5.51 28.81 -20.86
CA ASN A 249 -4.27 29.46 -20.41
C ASN A 249 -3.38 28.48 -19.63
N LEU A 250 -3.98 27.73 -18.69
CA LEU A 250 -3.22 26.81 -17.86
C LEU A 250 -2.69 25.64 -18.68
N VAL A 251 -3.52 25.03 -19.53
CA VAL A 251 -3.08 23.94 -20.41
C VAL A 251 -1.90 24.38 -21.28
N ASN A 252 -2.00 25.54 -21.93
CA ASN A 252 -0.91 26.06 -22.77
C ASN A 252 0.37 26.30 -21.97
N SER A 253 0.26 26.86 -20.76
CA SER A 253 1.40 27.11 -19.89
C SER A 253 2.08 25.83 -19.42
N ILE A 254 1.29 24.80 -19.07
CA ILE A 254 1.81 23.47 -18.71
C ILE A 254 2.54 22.85 -19.91
N LEU A 255 1.96 22.89 -21.11
CA LEU A 255 2.58 22.31 -22.30
C LEU A 255 3.89 23.00 -22.70
N ALA A 256 4.03 24.30 -22.41
CA ALA A 256 5.28 25.03 -22.62
C ALA A 256 6.37 24.62 -21.60
N GLU A 257 5.99 24.39 -20.34
CA GLU A 257 6.94 24.14 -19.24
C GLU A 257 7.34 22.65 -19.11
N VAL A 258 6.44 21.71 -19.43
CA VAL A 258 6.59 20.26 -19.15
C VAL A 258 7.78 19.59 -19.84
N SER A 259 8.41 20.25 -20.82
CA SER A 259 9.57 19.70 -21.53
C SER A 259 10.70 19.27 -20.59
N LEU A 260 10.85 19.95 -19.44
CA LEU A 260 11.84 19.69 -18.38
C LEU A 260 11.55 18.44 -17.52
N TYR A 261 10.36 17.86 -17.63
CA TYR A 261 9.84 16.82 -16.74
C TYR A 261 9.48 15.53 -17.49
N GLY A 262 9.36 14.41 -16.79
CA GLY A 262 8.87 13.13 -17.34
C GLY A 262 7.36 13.13 -17.63
N GLY A 263 6.61 13.94 -16.89
CA GLY A 263 5.17 14.08 -17.03
C GLY A 263 4.60 15.17 -16.14
N VAL A 264 3.28 15.24 -16.10
CA VAL A 264 2.49 16.16 -15.27
C VAL A 264 1.76 15.35 -14.21
N ASN A 265 1.75 15.85 -12.98
CA ASN A 265 0.90 15.37 -11.89
C ASN A 265 -0.05 16.48 -11.45
N LEU A 266 -1.35 16.29 -11.67
CA LEU A 266 -2.36 17.22 -11.17
C LEU A 266 -2.76 16.83 -9.75
N ASN A 267 -2.51 17.71 -8.79
CA ASN A 267 -2.95 17.59 -7.41
C ASN A 267 -3.90 18.73 -7.05
N LEU A 268 -5.10 18.71 -7.65
CA LEU A 268 -6.14 19.72 -7.45
C LEU A 268 -7.14 19.19 -6.43
N GLU A 269 -7.12 19.75 -5.22
CA GLU A 269 -7.76 19.18 -4.03
C GLU A 269 -9.03 19.94 -3.61
N GLY A 270 -9.94 19.28 -2.88
CA GLY A 270 -11.09 19.95 -2.28
C GLY A 270 -12.37 20.04 -3.13
N LEU A 271 -12.43 19.45 -4.32
CA LEU A 271 -13.63 19.45 -5.17
C LEU A 271 -14.76 18.57 -4.61
N GLY A 272 -15.98 19.10 -4.60
CA GLY A 272 -17.19 18.35 -4.20
C GLY A 272 -17.24 18.01 -2.71
N LEU A 273 -16.76 18.90 -1.84
CA LEU A 273 -16.86 18.74 -0.38
C LEU A 273 -18.30 18.90 0.12
N SER A 274 -19.01 19.91 -0.39
CA SER A 274 -20.38 20.25 0.02
C SER A 274 -21.39 20.25 -1.12
N GLN A 275 -20.94 20.29 -2.37
CA GLN A 275 -21.80 20.33 -3.55
C GLN A 275 -22.53 18.99 -3.76
N GLN A 276 -23.77 19.06 -4.24
CA GLN A 276 -24.66 17.92 -4.47
C GLN A 276 -25.48 18.11 -5.75
N GLY A 277 -26.16 17.05 -6.21
CA GLY A 277 -27.06 17.11 -7.36
C GLY A 277 -26.36 17.60 -8.63
N GLU A 278 -27.02 18.47 -9.38
CA GLU A 278 -26.52 19.02 -10.64
C GLU A 278 -25.19 19.78 -10.47
N GLU A 279 -25.01 20.55 -9.39
CA GLU A 279 -23.75 21.29 -9.16
C GLU A 279 -22.55 20.33 -9.03
N LEU A 280 -22.75 19.19 -8.34
CA LEU A 280 -21.70 18.18 -8.22
C LEU A 280 -21.36 17.52 -9.56
N LEU A 281 -22.39 17.23 -10.37
CA LEU A 281 -22.21 16.66 -11.70
C LEU A 281 -21.43 17.62 -12.61
N THR A 282 -21.80 18.91 -12.61
CA THR A 282 -21.08 19.94 -13.36
C THR A 282 -19.61 20.05 -12.94
N ILE A 283 -19.31 19.95 -11.63
CA ILE A 283 -17.92 19.97 -11.14
C ILE A 283 -17.14 18.74 -11.66
N GLN A 284 -17.75 17.56 -11.60
CA GLN A 284 -17.13 16.33 -12.11
C GLN A 284 -16.88 16.43 -13.62
N GLU A 285 -17.84 16.94 -14.38
CA GLU A 285 -17.75 17.13 -15.83
C GLU A 285 -16.63 18.12 -16.19
N ASN A 286 -16.63 19.33 -15.60
CA ASN A 286 -15.62 20.35 -15.88
C ASN A 286 -14.21 19.88 -15.51
N PHE A 287 -14.04 19.20 -14.37
CA PHE A 287 -12.73 18.65 -13.99
C PHE A 287 -12.28 17.56 -14.97
N THR A 288 -13.20 16.68 -15.38
CA THR A 288 -12.90 15.63 -16.36
C THR A 288 -12.54 16.21 -17.72
N GLU A 289 -13.24 17.26 -18.17
CA GLU A 289 -12.96 17.95 -19.42
C GLU A 289 -11.59 18.63 -19.40
N PHE A 290 -11.25 19.34 -18.32
CA PHE A 290 -9.92 19.91 -18.14
C PHE A 290 -8.82 18.84 -18.23
N VAL A 291 -8.97 17.73 -17.51
CA VAL A 291 -8.04 16.60 -17.52
C VAL A 291 -7.91 16.01 -18.93
N ASN A 292 -9.04 15.84 -19.63
CA ASN A 292 -9.07 15.36 -21.00
C ASN A 292 -8.31 16.31 -21.95
N LYS A 293 -8.53 17.62 -21.83
CA LYS A 293 -7.87 18.63 -22.65
C LYS A 293 -6.36 18.63 -22.45
N LEU A 294 -5.90 18.54 -21.19
CA LEU A 294 -4.49 18.43 -20.89
C LEU A 294 -3.88 17.13 -21.44
N ALA A 295 -4.54 15.99 -21.26
CA ALA A 295 -4.08 14.70 -21.78
C ALA A 295 -3.92 14.72 -23.31
N HIS A 296 -4.85 15.34 -24.03
CA HIS A 296 -4.77 15.53 -25.48
C HIS A 296 -3.54 16.34 -25.90
N GLY A 297 -3.16 17.36 -25.13
CA GLY A 297 -1.95 18.16 -25.37
C GLY A 297 -0.65 17.43 -25.03
N LEU A 298 -0.64 16.60 -23.97
CA LEU A 298 0.55 15.87 -23.51
C LEU A 298 0.90 14.67 -24.39
N LYS A 299 -0.11 14.00 -24.98
CA LYS A 299 0.08 12.77 -25.76
C LYS A 299 1.02 12.94 -26.97
N PRO A 300 0.90 13.98 -27.83
CA PRO A 300 1.81 14.18 -28.97
C PRO A 300 3.27 14.40 -28.58
N ILE A 301 3.53 14.91 -27.37
CA ILE A 301 4.88 15.17 -26.85
C ILE A 301 5.38 14.06 -25.91
N ASN A 302 4.69 12.91 -25.89
CA ASN A 302 5.04 11.71 -25.11
C ASN A 302 5.27 11.99 -23.62
N LYS A 303 4.45 12.86 -23.04
CA LYS A 303 4.44 13.15 -21.59
C LYS A 303 3.28 12.44 -20.93
N LYS A 304 3.51 11.90 -19.74
CA LYS A 304 2.49 11.20 -18.95
C LYS A 304 1.63 12.17 -18.14
N LEU A 305 0.40 11.77 -17.87
CA LEU A 305 -0.53 12.45 -16.96
C LEU A 305 -0.84 11.56 -15.75
N THR A 306 -0.40 12.00 -14.59
CA THR A 306 -0.75 11.44 -13.27
C THR A 306 -1.79 12.34 -12.61
N LEU A 307 -2.77 11.74 -11.93
CA LEU A 307 -3.72 12.49 -11.08
C LEU A 307 -3.52 12.07 -9.61
N THR A 308 -3.32 13.04 -8.73
CA THR A 308 -3.35 12.81 -7.28
C THR A 308 -4.72 13.23 -6.77
N LEU A 309 -5.53 12.27 -6.33
CA LEU A 309 -6.96 12.47 -6.07
C LEU A 309 -7.33 12.08 -4.65
N HIS A 310 -8.26 12.81 -4.04
CA HIS A 310 -8.92 12.34 -2.82
C HIS A 310 -9.53 10.96 -3.06
N ALA A 311 -9.37 10.04 -2.09
CA ALA A 311 -9.83 8.67 -2.22
C ALA A 311 -11.36 8.58 -2.51
N PRO A 312 -11.84 7.53 -3.20
CA PRO A 312 -13.27 7.37 -3.50
C PRO A 312 -14.17 7.32 -2.25
N ASN A 313 -13.64 6.78 -1.15
CA ASN A 313 -14.31 6.71 0.15
C ASN A 313 -14.16 7.99 1.00
N SER A 314 -13.50 9.04 0.49
CA SER A 314 -13.40 10.33 1.16
C SER A 314 -14.72 11.11 1.11
N VAL A 315 -14.79 12.22 1.84
CA VAL A 315 -15.93 13.16 1.79
C VAL A 315 -16.01 13.94 0.48
N TYR A 316 -14.91 14.03 -0.28
CA TYR A 316 -14.84 14.79 -1.52
C TYR A 316 -15.37 13.98 -2.69
N LYS A 317 -16.44 14.46 -3.33
CA LYS A 317 -17.14 13.75 -4.40
C LYS A 317 -16.93 14.34 -5.79
N GLY A 318 -16.06 15.34 -5.95
CA GLY A 318 -15.83 16.03 -7.22
C GLY A 318 -15.06 15.25 -8.29
N TYR A 319 -14.66 14.00 -8.04
CA TYR A 319 -13.78 13.23 -8.91
C TYR A 319 -14.49 12.02 -9.51
N ASN A 320 -14.78 12.06 -10.81
CA ASN A 320 -15.30 10.90 -11.54
C ASN A 320 -14.16 9.90 -11.84
N TYR A 321 -13.86 9.02 -10.89
CA TYR A 321 -12.75 8.06 -10.98
C TYR A 321 -12.77 7.21 -12.25
N GLN A 322 -13.95 6.78 -12.72
CA GLN A 322 -14.06 5.95 -13.92
C GLN A 322 -13.65 6.73 -15.17
N ALA A 323 -14.18 7.96 -15.35
CA ALA A 323 -13.85 8.81 -16.48
C ALA A 323 -12.38 9.27 -16.43
N LEU A 324 -11.92 9.70 -15.26
CA LEU A 324 -10.54 10.13 -15.04
C LEU A 324 -9.54 8.99 -15.27
N GLY A 325 -9.86 7.77 -14.83
CA GLY A 325 -9.03 6.58 -15.04
C GLY A 325 -8.94 6.13 -16.50
N ALA A 326 -9.94 6.47 -17.32
CA ALA A 326 -9.87 6.24 -18.77
C ALA A 326 -8.90 7.22 -19.46
N ILE A 327 -8.73 8.43 -18.91
CA ILE A 327 -7.90 9.49 -19.49
C ILE A 327 -6.46 9.43 -18.99
N ALA A 328 -6.26 9.37 -17.67
CA ALA A 328 -4.94 9.46 -17.05
C ALA A 328 -4.11 8.20 -17.27
N ASP A 329 -2.78 8.36 -17.30
CA ASP A 329 -1.86 7.23 -17.28
C ASP A 329 -1.83 6.56 -15.90
N ARG A 330 -1.95 7.36 -14.84
CA ARG A 330 -1.91 6.89 -13.44
C ARG A 330 -2.79 7.71 -12.51
N ILE A 331 -3.28 7.07 -11.46
CA ILE A 331 -3.97 7.74 -10.34
C ILE A 331 -3.28 7.38 -9.02
N ILE A 332 -2.85 8.40 -8.29
CA ILE A 332 -2.42 8.31 -6.89
C ILE A 332 -3.64 8.49 -6.01
N ILE A 333 -4.00 7.45 -5.26
CA ILE A 333 -5.13 7.45 -4.33
C ILE A 333 -4.66 8.08 -3.02
N MET A 334 -5.16 9.27 -2.66
CA MET A 334 -4.91 9.88 -1.35
C MET A 334 -5.75 9.20 -0.26
N ALA A 335 -5.38 7.96 0.07
CA ALA A 335 -6.06 7.12 1.07
C ALA A 335 -5.59 7.46 2.49
N TYR A 336 -5.80 8.70 2.90
CA TYR A 336 -5.42 9.24 4.20
C TYR A 336 -6.36 10.38 4.61
N GLU A 337 -6.16 10.95 5.81
CA GLU A 337 -7.03 11.93 6.48
C GLU A 337 -8.37 11.34 6.97
N TYR A 338 -8.36 10.08 7.41
CA TYR A 338 -9.56 9.45 8.00
C TYR A 338 -9.78 9.78 9.49
N GLY A 339 -8.95 10.65 10.08
CA GLY A 339 -9.02 11.08 11.48
C GLY A 339 -8.26 10.19 12.48
N GLY A 340 -7.79 9.02 12.06
CA GLY A 340 -6.91 8.15 12.87
C GLY A 340 -5.42 8.46 12.66
N THR A 341 -4.56 8.12 13.63
CA THR A 341 -3.10 8.15 13.46
C THR A 341 -2.48 6.94 14.17
N PRO A 342 -1.88 5.97 13.44
CA PRO A 342 -1.77 5.89 11.98
C PRO A 342 -3.10 5.81 11.24
N GLU A 343 -3.07 5.99 9.91
CA GLU A 343 -4.30 5.89 9.11
C GLU A 343 -4.93 4.51 9.29
N PRO A 344 -6.26 4.38 9.51
CA PRO A 344 -6.87 3.06 9.73
C PRO A 344 -6.71 2.16 8.50
N ALA A 345 -6.03 1.01 8.65
CA ALA A 345 -5.75 0.10 7.54
C ALA A 345 -7.02 -0.36 6.80
N GLY A 346 -8.13 -0.58 7.51
CA GLY A 346 -9.42 -0.93 6.90
C GLY A 346 -9.98 0.15 5.96
N LYS A 347 -9.79 1.44 6.29
CA LYS A 347 -10.21 2.56 5.42
C LYS A 347 -9.32 2.70 4.19
N VAL A 348 -8.03 2.41 4.33
CA VAL A 348 -7.11 2.36 3.20
C VAL A 348 -7.48 1.19 2.26
N VAL A 349 -7.79 0.02 2.80
CA VAL A 349 -8.27 -1.13 2.01
C VAL A 349 -9.57 -0.79 1.27
N GLU A 350 -10.56 -0.20 1.96
CA GLU A 350 -11.83 0.24 1.34
C GLU A 350 -11.57 1.21 0.17
N ALA A 351 -10.68 2.18 0.32
CA ALA A 351 -10.31 3.11 -0.74
C ALA A 351 -9.73 2.40 -1.98
N VAL A 352 -8.81 1.45 -1.76
CA VAL A 352 -8.17 0.67 -2.82
C VAL A 352 -9.21 -0.23 -3.53
N GLU A 353 -10.11 -0.86 -2.77
CA GLU A 353 -11.15 -1.72 -3.31
C GLU A 353 -12.19 -0.95 -4.14
N MET A 354 -12.53 0.27 -3.72
CA MET A 354 -13.38 1.15 -4.52
C MET A 354 -12.66 1.69 -5.76
N ALA A 355 -11.38 2.04 -5.67
CA ALA A 355 -10.63 2.54 -6.82
C ALA A 355 -10.45 1.45 -7.89
N LYS A 356 -10.10 0.21 -7.50
CA LYS A 356 -9.88 -0.89 -8.44
C LYS A 356 -11.14 -1.36 -9.17
N SER A 357 -12.33 -1.08 -8.63
CA SER A 357 -13.59 -1.41 -9.32
C SER A 357 -13.93 -0.41 -10.42
N LEU A 358 -13.26 0.75 -10.43
CA LEU A 358 -13.49 1.86 -11.36
C LEU A 358 -12.33 2.07 -12.34
N VAL A 359 -11.10 1.71 -11.95
CA VAL A 359 -9.87 2.00 -12.68
C VAL A 359 -9.01 0.74 -12.81
N PRO A 360 -8.40 0.47 -13.98
CA PRO A 360 -7.45 -0.63 -14.14
C PRO A 360 -6.34 -0.61 -13.07
N ILE A 361 -6.08 -1.77 -12.48
CA ILE A 361 -5.21 -1.89 -11.30
C ILE A 361 -3.77 -1.44 -11.55
N ASP A 362 -3.28 -1.63 -12.78
CA ASP A 362 -1.95 -1.26 -13.25
C ASP A 362 -1.75 0.27 -13.36
N LYS A 363 -2.83 1.06 -13.26
CA LYS A 363 -2.77 2.53 -13.19
C LYS A 363 -2.78 3.07 -11.76
N LEU A 364 -3.09 2.24 -10.76
CA LEU A 364 -3.32 2.70 -9.39
C LEU A 364 -2.05 2.68 -8.56
N ILE A 365 -1.82 3.79 -7.85
CA ILE A 365 -0.73 4.02 -6.91
C ILE A 365 -1.34 4.36 -5.54
N LEU A 366 -0.86 3.73 -4.47
CA LEU A 366 -1.33 4.05 -3.12
C LEU A 366 -0.56 5.23 -2.52
N GLY A 367 -1.25 6.33 -2.23
CA GLY A 367 -0.70 7.44 -1.45
C GLY A 367 -0.57 7.06 0.04
N ILE A 368 0.57 7.42 0.64
CA ILE A 368 0.92 7.16 2.05
C ILE A 368 1.36 8.47 2.69
N ASN A 369 0.64 8.92 3.72
CA ASN A 369 0.93 10.15 4.46
C ASN A 369 1.95 9.87 5.57
N ILE A 370 3.24 9.87 5.24
CA ILE A 370 4.39 9.64 6.13
C ILE A 370 4.30 10.37 7.49
N PRO A 371 3.95 11.67 7.59
CA PRO A 371 3.73 12.33 8.88
C PRO A 371 2.76 11.63 9.84
N ARG A 372 1.86 10.79 9.32
CA ARG A 372 0.85 10.06 10.10
C ARG A 372 1.25 8.61 10.37
N GLU A 373 2.32 8.10 9.78
CA GLU A 373 2.67 6.68 9.86
C GLU A 373 3.84 6.42 10.82
N THR A 374 3.89 5.21 11.38
CA THR A 374 5.07 4.65 12.05
C THR A 374 5.83 3.73 11.10
N SER A 375 7.00 3.23 11.51
CA SER A 375 7.74 2.20 10.78
C SER A 375 6.91 0.95 10.52
N GLU A 376 6.09 0.54 11.49
CA GLU A 376 5.25 -0.65 11.42
C GLU A 376 4.04 -0.42 10.52
N SER A 377 3.35 0.71 10.68
CA SER A 377 2.16 1.01 9.89
C SER A 377 2.51 1.29 8.42
N LEU A 378 3.70 1.83 8.12
CA LEU A 378 4.23 1.93 6.76
C LEU A 378 4.29 0.55 6.08
N ILE A 379 4.81 -0.49 6.76
CA ILE A 379 4.83 -1.85 6.22
C ILE A 379 3.41 -2.30 5.89
N THR A 380 2.43 -2.00 6.77
CA THR A 380 1.02 -2.31 6.50
C THR A 380 0.49 -1.63 5.24
N LYS A 381 0.83 -0.36 4.99
CA LYS A 381 0.41 0.33 3.75
C LYS A 381 1.06 -0.28 2.51
N VAL A 382 2.35 -0.58 2.57
CA VAL A 382 3.06 -1.26 1.48
C VAL A 382 2.48 -2.66 1.24
N GLY A 383 2.14 -3.38 2.31
CA GLY A 383 1.45 -4.68 2.28
C GLY A 383 0.10 -4.62 1.58
N ILE A 384 -0.68 -3.55 1.81
CA ILE A 384 -1.93 -3.31 1.05
C ILE A 384 -1.64 -3.15 -0.44
N ALA A 385 -0.63 -2.35 -0.82
CA ALA A 385 -0.27 -2.19 -2.22
C ALA A 385 0.17 -3.52 -2.88
N LYS A 386 0.92 -4.36 -2.16
CA LYS A 386 1.33 -5.71 -2.60
C LYS A 386 0.12 -6.63 -2.76
N LYS A 387 -0.75 -6.70 -1.75
CA LYS A 387 -1.95 -7.55 -1.73
C LYS A 387 -2.88 -7.29 -2.91
N TYR A 388 -3.04 -6.03 -3.31
CA TYR A 388 -3.95 -5.65 -4.40
C TYR A 388 -3.25 -5.49 -5.76
N ASP A 389 -1.99 -5.89 -5.89
CA ASP A 389 -1.22 -5.71 -7.14
C ASP A 389 -1.18 -4.28 -7.70
N LEU A 390 -1.14 -3.27 -6.82
CA LEU A 390 -1.01 -1.88 -7.24
C LEU A 390 0.33 -1.67 -7.97
N ASN A 391 0.36 -0.69 -8.88
CA ASN A 391 1.57 -0.35 -9.64
C ASN A 391 2.68 0.23 -8.74
N GLY A 392 2.31 0.75 -7.58
CA GLY A 392 3.26 1.42 -6.70
C GLY A 392 2.67 2.09 -5.48
N ILE A 393 3.53 2.86 -4.81
CA ILE A 393 3.21 3.71 -3.67
C ILE A 393 3.72 5.14 -3.91
N ALA A 394 3.03 6.13 -3.35
CA ALA A 394 3.45 7.52 -3.34
C ALA A 394 3.62 8.00 -1.90
N LEU A 395 4.81 8.47 -1.55
CA LEU A 395 5.17 8.87 -0.19
C LEU A 395 4.97 10.39 -0.07
N TRP A 396 3.96 10.80 0.70
CA TRP A 396 3.76 12.18 1.14
C TRP A 396 4.29 12.32 2.57
N ARG A 397 5.51 12.79 2.81
CA ARG A 397 6.50 13.26 1.82
C ARG A 397 7.92 12.86 2.18
N LEU A 398 8.81 12.93 1.19
CA LEU A 398 10.25 12.82 1.43
C LEU A 398 10.71 13.91 2.40
N GLY A 399 11.72 13.61 3.22
CA GLY A 399 12.17 14.49 4.30
C GLY A 399 11.70 14.03 5.67
N LEU A 400 10.65 13.20 5.73
CA LEU A 400 10.03 12.77 6.99
C LEU A 400 10.15 11.26 7.22
N LEU A 401 10.74 10.51 6.28
CA LEU A 401 11.03 9.10 6.49
C LEU A 401 12.21 8.94 7.46
N THR A 402 12.00 8.16 8.52
CA THR A 402 13.05 7.80 9.47
C THR A 402 14.01 6.75 8.89
N PRO A 403 15.21 6.55 9.46
CA PRO A 403 16.10 5.46 9.05
C PRO A 403 15.43 4.08 9.07
N GLN A 404 14.59 3.81 10.09
CA GLN A 404 13.85 2.56 10.18
C GLN A 404 12.81 2.41 9.06
N MET A 405 12.12 3.49 8.68
CA MET A 405 11.19 3.48 7.55
C MET A 405 11.91 3.15 6.24
N TRP A 406 13.08 3.74 6.00
CA TRP A 406 13.91 3.41 4.83
C TRP A 406 14.33 1.94 4.81
N SER A 407 14.83 1.41 5.94
CA SER A 407 15.19 0.00 6.05
C SER A 407 13.99 -0.94 5.83
N ASN A 408 12.81 -0.55 6.32
CA ASN A 408 11.59 -1.32 6.11
C ASN A 408 11.19 -1.35 4.62
N LEU A 409 11.32 -0.23 3.90
CA LEU A 409 11.08 -0.19 2.46
C LEU A 409 12.06 -1.09 1.70
N GLU A 410 13.35 -1.02 2.02
CA GLU A 410 14.41 -1.84 1.38
C GLU A 410 14.17 -3.35 1.52
N THR A 411 13.58 -3.78 2.63
CA THR A 411 13.27 -5.19 2.86
C THR A 411 11.88 -5.62 2.39
N THR A 412 11.06 -4.70 1.85
CA THR A 412 9.67 -4.98 1.45
C THR A 412 9.44 -4.74 -0.05
N ILE A 413 10.28 -3.92 -0.68
CA ILE A 413 10.21 -3.55 -2.09
C ILE A 413 11.52 -3.93 -2.76
N ILE A 414 11.46 -4.44 -3.99
CA ILE A 414 12.66 -4.72 -4.78
C ILE A 414 13.29 -3.37 -5.20
N PRO A 415 14.53 -3.05 -4.79
CA PRO A 415 15.19 -1.81 -5.19
C PRO A 415 15.51 -1.78 -6.69
N ARG A 416 15.68 -0.57 -7.24
CA ARG A 416 16.25 -0.40 -8.58
C ARG A 416 17.78 -0.45 -8.52
N PHE A 417 18.39 -1.11 -9.50
CA PHE A 417 19.85 -1.16 -9.67
C PHE A 417 20.26 -0.44 -10.95
#